data_AF-A0A2T3LEJ4-F1
#
_entry.id   AF-A0A2T3LEJ4-F1
#
_cell.length_a   1.000
_cell.length_b   1.000
_cell.length_c   1.000
_cell.angle_alpha   90.00
_cell.angle_beta   90.00
_cell.angle_gamma   90.00
#
_symmetry.space_group_name_H-M   'P 1'
#
loop_
_entity.id
_entity.type
_entity.pdbx_description
1 polymer ?
#
loop_
_entity_poly.entity_id
_entity_poly.type
_entity_poly.pdbx_seq_one_letter_code
_entity_poly.pdbx_strand_id
1 'polypeptide(L)'
;MNELNELVSFYFDKAREIKSATERLTSTERTFKDIFTKQQVKQTQEKITTYYKWLNEADDKYLKHLVIKRVTYSPAAGPTEMERQAAEITVVSKAREMFIQSLSSFEKDITEVESTLNFRLTTTLAVLAIIISALGGVL
;
A
#
# COMPACT_ATOMS: atom_id res chain seq x y z
N MET A 1 -23.86 -4.23 -14.64
CA MET A 1 -22.40 -4.27 -14.89
C MET A 1 -21.86 -5.54 -14.24
N ASN A 2 -20.80 -6.13 -14.78
CA ASN A 2 -20.25 -7.41 -14.30
C ASN A 2 -19.51 -7.18 -12.97
N GLU A 3 -19.88 -7.88 -11.89
CA GLU A 3 -19.31 -7.67 -10.54
C GLU A 3 -17.78 -7.87 -10.49
N LEU A 4 -17.23 -8.75 -11.35
CA LEU A 4 -15.77 -8.88 -11.50
C LEU A 4 -15.12 -7.61 -12.05
N ASN A 5 -15.77 -6.89 -12.96
CA ASN A 5 -15.22 -5.66 -13.53
C ASN A 5 -15.21 -4.50 -12.52
N GLU A 6 -16.18 -4.50 -11.61
CA GLU A 6 -16.22 -3.58 -10.47
C GLU A 6 -15.07 -3.88 -9.49
N LEU A 7 -14.77 -5.16 -9.23
CA LEU A 7 -13.62 -5.57 -8.42
C LEU A 7 -12.28 -5.19 -9.06
N VAL A 8 -12.12 -5.38 -10.37
CA VAL A 8 -10.92 -4.95 -11.12
C VAL A 8 -10.72 -3.44 -10.96
N SER A 9 -11.76 -2.66 -11.20
CA SER A 9 -11.71 -1.20 -11.10
C SER A 9 -11.37 -0.76 -9.68
N PHE A 10 -12.00 -1.39 -8.68
CA PHE A 10 -11.72 -1.15 -7.27
C PHE A 10 -10.24 -1.39 -6.92
N TYR A 11 -9.68 -2.55 -7.29
CA TYR A 11 -8.27 -2.85 -6.99
C TYR A 11 -7.32 -1.88 -7.66
N PHE A 12 -7.56 -1.51 -8.93
CA PHE A 12 -6.73 -0.54 -9.63
C PHE A 12 -6.80 0.86 -9.03
N ASP A 13 -8.00 1.35 -8.75
CA ASP A 13 -8.18 2.69 -8.18
C ASP A 13 -7.55 2.78 -6.80
N LYS A 14 -7.72 1.74 -5.98
CA LYS A 14 -7.09 1.70 -4.66
C LYS A 14 -5.58 1.49 -4.70
N ALA A 15 -5.05 0.72 -5.64
CA ALA A 15 -3.60 0.64 -5.87
C ALA A 15 -3.02 2.01 -6.26
N ARG A 16 -3.73 2.77 -7.11
CA ARG A 16 -3.34 4.14 -7.48
C ARG A 16 -3.40 5.10 -6.29
N GLU A 17 -4.42 4.96 -5.43
CA GLU A 17 -4.55 5.73 -4.20
C GLU A 17 -3.38 5.47 -3.24
N ILE A 18 -3.01 4.20 -3.03
CA ILE A 18 -1.85 3.82 -2.23
C ILE A 18 -0.57 4.40 -2.83
N LYS A 19 -0.36 4.24 -4.14
CA LYS A 19 0.82 4.78 -4.82
C LYS A 19 0.94 6.30 -4.66
N SER A 20 -0.15 7.03 -4.82
CA SER A 20 -0.14 8.49 -4.60
C SER A 20 0.16 8.85 -3.14
N ALA A 21 -0.31 8.04 -2.18
CA ALA A 21 0.03 8.21 -0.77
C ALA A 21 1.54 7.97 -0.53
N THR A 22 2.12 6.94 -1.17
CA THR A 22 3.56 6.65 -1.17
C THR A 22 4.38 7.81 -1.74
N GLU A 23 3.96 8.36 -2.88
CA GLU A 23 4.61 9.50 -3.51
C GLU A 23 4.56 10.74 -2.61
N ARG A 24 3.46 11.00 -1.90
CA ARG A 24 3.36 12.11 -0.94
C ARG A 24 4.30 11.92 0.27
N LEU A 25 4.39 10.68 0.76
CA LEU A 25 5.29 10.32 1.86
C LEU A 25 6.76 10.55 1.49
N THR A 26 7.13 10.29 0.25
CA THR A 26 8.52 10.37 -0.25
C THR A 26 8.87 11.76 -0.83
N SER A 27 7.91 12.50 -1.40
CA SER A 27 8.12 13.78 -2.07
C SER A 27 8.09 15.02 -1.17
N THR A 28 7.68 14.89 0.10
CA THR A 28 7.71 16.04 1.01
C THR A 28 9.18 16.44 1.23
N GLU A 29 9.60 17.52 0.56
CA GLU A 29 10.93 18.11 0.66
C GLU A 29 11.35 18.19 2.12
N ARG A 30 12.36 17.39 2.47
CA ARG A 30 12.81 17.15 3.85
C ARG A 30 13.60 18.36 4.38
N THR A 31 12.92 19.47 4.60
CA THR A 31 13.42 20.63 5.36
C THR A 31 13.13 20.44 6.85
N PHE A 32 13.84 21.17 7.72
CA PHE A 32 13.85 21.22 9.21
C PHE A 32 12.51 21.12 10.00
N LYS A 33 11.35 20.94 9.37
CA LYS A 33 10.06 20.62 10.01
C LYS A 33 9.97 19.16 10.50
N ASP A 34 11.10 18.53 10.82
CA ASP A 34 11.23 17.09 11.14
C ASP A 34 10.54 16.66 12.46
N ILE A 35 10.04 17.60 13.27
CA ILE A 35 9.21 17.29 14.46
C ILE A 35 7.73 17.10 14.06
N PHE A 36 7.29 17.72 12.96
CA PHE A 36 5.94 17.55 12.40
C PHE A 36 5.79 16.23 11.62
N THR A 37 6.90 15.63 11.18
CA THR A 37 6.90 14.38 10.40
C THR A 37 6.63 13.13 11.23
N LYS A 38 6.93 13.08 12.54
CA LYS A 38 6.62 11.89 13.37
C LYS A 38 5.11 11.68 13.52
N GLN A 39 4.34 12.77 13.64
CA GLN A 39 2.88 12.73 13.65
C GLN A 39 2.32 12.36 12.27
N GLN A 40 2.94 12.83 11.18
CA GLN A 40 2.57 12.41 9.83
C GLN A 40 2.85 10.93 9.57
N VAL A 41 3.98 10.39 10.03
CA VAL A 41 4.29 8.94 9.93
C VAL A 41 3.25 8.14 10.71
N LYS A 42 2.88 8.56 11.93
CA LYS A 42 1.84 7.91 12.73
C LYS A 42 0.47 7.94 12.03
N GLN A 43 0.05 9.10 11.52
CA GLN A 43 -1.19 9.23 10.73
C GLN A 43 -1.16 8.40 9.45
N THR A 44 0.02 8.20 8.87
CA THR A 44 0.22 7.39 7.66
C THR A 44 0.19 5.89 7.99
N GLN A 45 0.72 5.47 9.14
CA GLN A 45 0.59 4.10 9.66
C GLN A 45 -0.87 3.74 9.94
N GLU A 46 -1.69 4.66 10.45
CA GLU A 46 -3.13 4.43 10.66
C GLU A 46 -3.87 4.12 9.34
N LYS A 47 -3.38 4.59 8.19
CA LYS A 47 -3.96 4.27 6.87
C LYS A 47 -3.71 2.83 6.45
N ILE A 48 -2.65 2.17 6.95
CA ILE A 48 -2.36 0.76 6.66
C ILE A 48 -3.56 -0.12 7.06
N THR A 49 -4.12 0.10 8.24
CA THR A 49 -5.31 -0.63 8.72
C THR A 49 -6.50 -0.44 7.78
N THR A 50 -6.67 0.76 7.22
CA THR A 50 -7.73 1.05 6.25
C THR A 50 -7.51 0.30 4.94
N TYR A 51 -6.27 0.23 4.44
CA TYR A 51 -5.94 -0.48 3.22
C TYR A 51 -6.13 -2.00 3.36
N TYR A 52 -5.75 -2.59 4.50
CA TYR A 52 -6.06 -4.00 4.77
C TYR A 52 -7.56 -4.27 4.91
N LYS A 53 -8.32 -3.34 5.49
CA LYS A 53 -9.78 -3.46 5.54
C LYS A 53 -10.38 -3.51 4.13
N TRP A 54 -9.94 -2.64 3.23
CA TRP A 54 -10.38 -2.66 1.83
C TRP A 54 -10.00 -3.96 1.12
N LEU A 55 -8.79 -4.48 1.38
CA LEU A 55 -8.37 -5.77 0.84
C LEU A 55 -9.29 -6.90 1.29
N ASN A 56 -9.58 -6.99 2.59
CA ASN A 56 -10.46 -8.02 3.14
C ASN A 56 -11.88 -7.92 2.57
N GLU A 57 -12.45 -6.72 2.50
CA GLU A 57 -13.78 -6.50 1.92
C GLU A 57 -13.87 -6.88 0.44
N ALA A 58 -12.80 -6.66 -0.33
CA ALA A 58 -12.73 -7.02 -1.73
C ALA A 58 -12.43 -8.51 -1.92
N ASP A 59 -11.63 -9.12 -1.05
CA ASP A 59 -11.32 -10.56 -1.05
C ASP A 59 -12.56 -11.39 -0.71
N ASP A 60 -13.39 -10.97 0.24
CA ASP A 60 -14.67 -11.62 0.54
C ASP A 60 -15.61 -11.64 -0.67
N LYS A 61 -15.59 -10.58 -1.49
CA LYS A 61 -16.37 -10.50 -2.74
C LYS A 61 -15.75 -11.35 -3.85
N TYR A 62 -14.42 -11.35 -3.95
CA TYR A 62 -13.68 -12.18 -4.91
C TYR A 62 -13.89 -13.68 -4.65
N LEU A 63 -13.86 -14.11 -3.39
CA LEU A 63 -14.06 -15.51 -2.99
C LEU A 63 -15.44 -16.06 -3.40
N LYS A 64 -16.47 -15.21 -3.43
CA LYS A 64 -17.81 -15.61 -3.91
C LYS A 64 -17.82 -16.00 -5.39
N HIS A 65 -16.90 -15.44 -6.18
CA HIS A 65 -16.77 -15.71 -7.61
C HIS A 65 -15.86 -16.92 -7.91
N LEU A 66 -15.04 -17.34 -6.94
CA LEU A 66 -14.18 -18.52 -7.04
C LEU A 66 -14.93 -19.84 -6.82
N VAL A 67 -16.17 -19.79 -6.32
CA VAL A 67 -17.04 -20.98 -6.22
C VAL A 67 -17.55 -21.31 -7.62
N ILE A 68 -16.74 -22.04 -8.40
CA ILE A 68 -17.10 -22.48 -9.74
C ILE A 68 -18.32 -23.40 -9.63
N LYS A 69 -19.49 -22.93 -10.07
CA LYS A 69 -20.63 -23.80 -10.35
C LYS A 69 -20.21 -24.72 -11.50
N ARG A 70 -20.09 -26.04 -11.24
CA ARG A 70 -19.89 -27.04 -12.31
C ARG A 70 -21.02 -26.89 -13.33
N VAL A 71 -20.71 -26.41 -14.53
CA VAL A 71 -21.65 -26.42 -15.65
C VAL A 71 -21.46 -27.74 -16.41
N THR A 72 -22.49 -28.56 -16.44
CA THR A 72 -22.48 -29.94 -16.97
C THR A 72 -22.49 -30.05 -18.50
N TYR A 73 -22.40 -28.95 -19.24
CA TYR A 73 -22.54 -28.96 -20.69
C TYR A 73 -21.46 -28.13 -21.39
N SER A 74 -20.76 -28.78 -22.31
CA SER A 74 -19.75 -28.19 -23.19
C SER A 74 -20.45 -27.54 -24.40
N PRO A 75 -20.25 -26.24 -24.69
CA PRO A 75 -20.84 -25.61 -25.88
C PRO A 75 -20.05 -25.92 -27.15
N ALA A 76 -20.79 -26.02 -28.26
CA ALA A 76 -20.26 -26.13 -29.60
C ALA A 76 -19.82 -24.75 -30.11
N ALA A 77 -18.54 -24.65 -30.54
CA ALA A 77 -17.91 -23.51 -31.21
C ALA A 77 -17.91 -22.17 -30.43
N GLY A 78 -16.89 -21.99 -29.59
CA GLY A 78 -16.56 -20.75 -28.87
C GLY A 78 -15.91 -21.05 -27.52
N PRO A 79 -15.20 -20.10 -26.90
CA PRO A 79 -14.73 -20.29 -25.53
C PRO A 79 -15.94 -20.53 -24.63
N THR A 80 -15.86 -21.59 -23.82
CA THR A 80 -16.94 -21.97 -22.91
C THR A 80 -17.16 -20.85 -21.89
N GLU A 81 -18.38 -20.75 -21.35
CA GLU A 81 -18.67 -19.76 -20.29
C GLU A 81 -17.73 -19.93 -19.08
N MET A 82 -17.28 -21.16 -18.81
CA MET A 82 -16.26 -21.44 -17.80
C MET A 82 -14.87 -20.89 -18.17
N GLU A 83 -14.45 -20.97 -19.43
CA GLU A 83 -13.18 -20.39 -19.90
C GLU A 83 -13.20 -18.85 -19.85
N ARG A 84 -14.34 -18.24 -20.22
CA ARG A 84 -14.54 -16.79 -20.09
C ARG A 84 -14.50 -16.36 -18.62
N GLN A 85 -15.21 -17.07 -17.74
CA GLN A 85 -15.21 -16.77 -16.31
C GLN A 85 -13.81 -16.97 -15.69
N ALA A 86 -13.07 -18.00 -16.09
CA ALA A 86 -11.70 -18.23 -15.66
C ALA A 86 -10.74 -17.10 -16.11
N ALA A 87 -10.91 -16.59 -17.34
CA ALA A 87 -10.16 -15.44 -17.82
C ALA A 87 -10.48 -14.17 -17.03
N GLU A 88 -11.76 -13.91 -16.74
CA GLU A 88 -12.19 -12.75 -15.93
C GLU A 88 -11.66 -12.84 -14.48
N ILE A 89 -11.70 -14.03 -13.85
CA ILE A 89 -11.09 -14.29 -12.53
C ILE A 89 -9.58 -14.04 -12.55
N THR A 90 -8.90 -14.45 -13.62
CA THR A 90 -7.45 -14.22 -13.79
C THR A 90 -7.11 -12.74 -13.82
N VAL A 91 -7.93 -11.92 -14.51
CA VAL A 91 -7.75 -10.47 -14.55
C VAL A 91 -7.97 -9.85 -13.16
N VAL A 92 -9.00 -10.27 -12.42
CA VAL A 92 -9.23 -9.81 -11.03
C VAL A 92 -8.06 -10.20 -10.13
N SER A 93 -7.55 -11.43 -10.26
CA SER A 93 -6.40 -11.92 -9.50
C SER A 93 -5.15 -11.05 -9.73
N LYS A 94 -4.89 -10.66 -10.98
CA LYS A 94 -3.79 -9.74 -11.31
C LYS A 94 -4.00 -8.34 -10.76
N ALA A 95 -5.22 -7.81 -10.78
CA ALA A 95 -5.52 -6.52 -10.17
C ALA A 95 -5.31 -6.54 -8.65
N ARG A 96 -5.75 -7.62 -7.98
CA ARG A 96 -5.48 -7.87 -6.56
C ARG A 96 -3.98 -7.94 -6.25
N GLU A 97 -3.21 -8.64 -7.08
CA GLU A 97 -1.75 -8.73 -6.93
C GLU A 97 -1.10 -7.34 -6.95
N MET A 98 -1.50 -6.47 -7.88
CA MET A 98 -0.99 -5.09 -7.95
C MET A 98 -1.35 -4.25 -6.72
N PHE A 99 -2.57 -4.43 -6.18
CA PHE A 99 -2.96 -3.79 -4.93
C PHE A 99 -2.05 -4.23 -3.77
N ILE A 100 -1.82 -5.53 -3.62
CA ILE A 100 -0.97 -6.09 -2.56
C ILE A 100 0.48 -5.61 -2.70
N GLN A 101 1.02 -5.60 -3.92
CA GLN A 101 2.37 -5.08 -4.17
C GLN A 101 2.48 -3.59 -3.82
N SER A 102 1.45 -2.80 -4.13
CA SER A 102 1.40 -1.38 -3.78
C SER A 102 1.37 -1.18 -2.25
N LEU A 103 0.58 -1.99 -1.54
CA LEU A 103 0.50 -1.98 -0.08
C LEU A 103 1.84 -2.37 0.57
N SER A 104 2.47 -3.45 0.12
CA SER A 104 3.77 -3.90 0.62
C SER A 104 4.87 -2.87 0.39
N SER A 105 4.86 -2.22 -0.78
CA SER A 105 5.81 -1.14 -1.09
C SER A 105 5.59 0.07 -0.17
N PHE A 106 4.33 0.44 0.07
CA PHE A 106 3.99 1.52 1.00
C PHE A 106 4.45 1.24 2.44
N GLU A 107 4.27 0.02 2.95
CA GLU A 107 4.77 -0.37 4.28
C GLU A 107 6.29 -0.30 4.39
N LYS A 108 6.99 -0.75 3.34
CA LYS A 108 8.45 -0.67 3.28
C LYS A 108 8.92 0.78 3.33
N ASP A 109 8.30 1.66 2.54
CA ASP A 109 8.68 3.06 2.45
C ASP A 109 8.39 3.81 3.76
N ILE A 110 7.30 3.47 4.48
CA ILE A 110 7.05 3.98 5.84
C ILE A 110 8.18 3.60 6.78
N THR A 111 8.59 2.33 6.76
CA THR A 111 9.65 1.82 7.63
C THR A 111 10.98 2.51 7.32
N GLU A 112 11.29 2.74 6.05
CA GLU A 112 12.49 3.44 5.62
C GLU A 112 12.49 4.93 6.04
N VAL A 113 11.35 5.60 5.92
CA VAL A 113 11.17 6.98 6.39
C VAL A 113 11.33 7.07 7.91
N GLU A 114 10.74 6.14 8.66
CA GLU A 114 10.87 6.09 10.12
C GLU A 114 12.33 5.89 10.56
N SER A 115 13.05 4.95 9.92
CA SER A 115 14.47 4.72 10.16
C SER A 115 15.31 5.98 9.87
N THR A 116 15.05 6.64 8.73
CA THR A 116 15.75 7.87 8.34
C THR A 116 15.50 9.01 9.34
N LEU A 117 14.26 9.17 9.83
CA LEU A 117 13.92 10.18 10.83
C LEU A 117 14.61 9.90 12.17
N ASN A 118 14.60 8.66 12.64
CA ASN A 118 15.26 8.27 13.88
C ASN A 118 16.79 8.49 13.80
N PHE A 119 17.39 8.16 12.66
CA PHE A 119 18.81 8.43 12.42
C PHE A 119 19.10 9.92 12.49
N ARG A 120 18.38 10.75 11.72
CA ARG A 120 18.58 12.21 11.70
C ARG A 120 18.42 12.82 13.09
N LEU A 121 17.36 12.48 13.82
CA LEU A 121 17.13 12.97 15.19
C LEU A 121 18.31 12.63 16.11
N THR A 122 18.77 11.38 16.07
CA THR A 122 19.89 10.91 16.91
C THR A 122 21.19 11.63 16.54
N THR A 123 21.47 11.79 15.24
CA THR A 123 22.66 12.51 14.76
C THR A 123 22.61 13.99 15.14
N THR A 124 21.46 14.66 14.99
CA THR A 124 21.31 16.08 15.38
C THR A 124 21.51 16.25 16.89
N LEU A 125 20.92 15.37 17.71
CA LEU A 125 21.15 15.35 19.16
C LEU A 125 22.63 15.15 19.51
N ALA A 126 23.30 14.21 18.85
CA ALA A 126 24.72 13.96 19.07
C ALA A 126 25.58 15.18 18.69
N VAL A 127 25.31 15.81 17.55
CA VAL A 127 26.02 17.03 17.12
C VAL A 127 25.79 18.17 18.10
N LEU A 128 24.55 18.39 18.56
CA LEU A 128 24.25 19.39 19.58
C LEU A 128 24.99 19.11 20.89
N ALA A 129 25.03 17.86 21.34
CA ALA A 129 25.77 17.47 22.53
C ALA A 129 27.26 17.77 22.40
N ILE A 130 27.87 17.45 21.25
CA ILE A 130 29.28 17.77 20.96
C ILE A 130 29.52 19.27 21.00
N ILE A 131 28.65 20.09 20.40
CA ILE A 131 28.77 21.56 20.41
C ILE A 131 28.68 22.11 21.83
N ILE A 132 27.71 21.64 22.64
CA ILE A 132 27.55 22.06 24.03
C ILE A 132 28.78 21.66 24.87
N SER A 133 29.30 20.44 24.70
CA SER A 133 30.53 19.99 25.38
C SER A 133 31.75 20.82 24.98
N ALA A 134 31.88 21.16 23.70
CA ALA A 134 32.98 22.00 23.20
C ALA A 134 32.90 23.44 23.72
N LEU A 135 31.71 24.01 23.89
CA LEU A 135 31.51 25.36 24.43
C LEU A 135 31.63 25.40 25.96
N GLY A 136 31.19 24.35 26.67
CA GLY A 136 31.26 24.24 28.13
C GLY A 136 32.67 23.92 28.66
N GLY A 137 33.57 23.40 27.82
CA GLY A 137 34.96 23.12 28.18
C GLY A 137 35.92 24.31 28.02
N VAL A 138 35.42 25.49 27.62
CA VAL A 138 36.22 26.74 27.45
C VAL A 138 36.01 27.73 28.62
N LEU A 139 35.45 27.25 29.74
CA LEU A 139 35.41 27.93 31.04
C LEU A 139 36.26 27.16 32.06
#